data_AF-A0A371RLL1-F1
#
_entry.id   AF-A0A371RLL1-F1
#
_cell.length_a   1.000
_cell.length_b   1.000
_cell.length_c   1.000
_cell.angle_alpha   90.00
_cell.angle_beta   90.00
_cell.angle_gamma   90.00
#
_symmetry.space_group_name_H-M   'P 1'
#
loop_
_entity.id
_entity.type
_entity.pdbx_description
1 polymer ?
#
loop_
_entity_poly.entity_id
_entity_poly.type
_entity_poly.pdbx_seq_one_letter_code
_entity_poly.pdbx_strand_id
1 'polypeptide(L)'
;MKADISAEWRRSVSRWLVQSGCLYMMAWGTESSAWDDSVDHANLEAFDYDEIPDEHLVMTTWHDNEPLEDVLWFATNSLEHPVRKIERLILIDISTQERRIEIMNSLARSAD
;
A
#
# COMPACT_ATOMS: atom_id res chain seq x y z
N MET A 1 2.63 8.02 20.26
CA MET A 1 1.54 7.14 20.69
C MET A 1 1.14 6.33 19.48
N LYS A 2 1.10 4.99 19.56
CA LYS A 2 0.66 4.17 18.42
C LYS A 2 -0.84 4.37 18.23
N ALA A 3 -1.31 4.56 17.02
CA ALA A 3 -2.75 4.45 16.75
C ALA A 3 -3.11 2.97 16.92
N ASP A 4 -4.07 2.66 17.79
CA ASP A 4 -4.60 1.31 17.89
C ASP A 4 -5.50 1.09 16.67
N ILE A 5 -5.00 0.34 15.69
CA ILE A 5 -5.68 0.10 14.43
C ILE A 5 -6.50 -1.17 14.59
N SER A 6 -7.82 -1.01 14.69
CA SER A 6 -8.71 -2.16 14.73
C SER A 6 -8.68 -2.92 13.40
N ALA A 7 -8.81 -4.24 13.49
CA ALA A 7 -8.89 -5.10 12.29
C ALA A 7 -10.06 -4.71 11.37
N GLU A 8 -11.18 -4.25 11.94
CA GLU A 8 -12.35 -3.80 11.17
C GLU A 8 -12.07 -2.52 10.39
N TRP A 9 -11.37 -1.56 10.99
CA TRP A 9 -11.00 -0.33 10.30
C TRP A 9 -9.98 -0.62 9.19
N ARG A 10 -8.96 -1.43 9.47
CA ARG A 10 -7.99 -1.89 8.47
C ARG A 10 -8.68 -2.57 7.29
N ARG A 11 -9.62 -3.49 7.54
CA ARG A 11 -10.42 -4.14 6.50
C ARG A 11 -11.22 -3.15 5.66
N SER A 12 -11.79 -2.12 6.30
CA SER A 12 -12.55 -1.08 5.59
C SER A 12 -11.66 -0.27 4.65
N VAL A 13 -10.45 0.10 5.10
CA VAL A 13 -9.45 0.77 4.24
C VAL A 13 -8.99 -0.14 3.10
N SER A 14 -8.70 -1.42 3.38
CA SER A 14 -8.31 -2.39 2.36
C SER A 14 -9.38 -2.55 1.27
N ARG A 15 -10.66 -2.67 1.64
CA ARG A 15 -11.77 -2.71 0.68
C ARG A 15 -11.85 -1.43 -0.15
N TRP A 16 -11.70 -0.27 0.49
CA TRP A 16 -11.69 1.00 -0.22
C TRP A 16 -10.55 1.09 -1.25
N LEU A 17 -9.34 0.61 -0.92
CA LEU A 17 -8.21 0.56 -1.85
C LEU A 17 -8.54 -0.29 -3.09
N VAL A 18 -9.00 -1.53 -2.87
CA VAL A 18 -9.38 -2.46 -3.96
C VAL A 18 -10.49 -1.86 -4.83
N GLN A 19 -11.56 -1.36 -4.21
CA GLN A 19 -12.71 -0.77 -4.91
C GLN A 19 -12.35 0.52 -5.68
N SER A 20 -11.31 1.22 -5.25
CA SER A 20 -10.82 2.43 -5.93
C SER A 20 -9.92 2.12 -7.13
N GLY A 21 -9.67 0.84 -7.44
CA GLY A 21 -8.82 0.41 -8.55
C GLY A 21 -7.32 0.48 -8.22
N CYS A 22 -6.95 0.29 -6.96
CA CYS A 22 -5.55 0.05 -6.59
C CYS A 22 -5.04 -1.20 -7.34
N LEU A 23 -3.82 -1.14 -7.87
CA LEU A 23 -3.15 -2.26 -8.55
C LEU A 23 -1.87 -2.69 -7.84
N TYR A 24 -1.37 -1.85 -6.94
CA TYR A 24 -0.18 -2.13 -6.14
C TYR A 24 -0.33 -1.44 -4.80
N MET A 25 -0.20 -2.21 -3.71
CA MET A 25 -0.21 -1.71 -2.34
C MET A 25 1.10 -2.08 -1.64
N MET A 26 1.79 -1.07 -1.10
CA MET A 26 2.98 -1.26 -0.30
C MET A 26 2.67 -0.85 1.14
N ALA A 27 2.85 -1.78 2.08
CA ALA A 27 2.71 -1.50 3.50
C ALA A 27 4.10 -1.27 4.12
N TRP A 28 4.22 -0.24 4.95
CA TRP A 28 5.49 0.09 5.62
C TRP A 28 5.28 0.37 7.11
N GLY A 29 6.25 -0.05 7.91
CA GLY A 29 6.28 0.18 9.35
C GLY A 29 5.74 -1.00 10.15
N THR A 30 5.48 -0.78 11.43
CA THR A 30 5.10 -1.87 12.36
C THR A 30 3.82 -2.57 11.94
N GLU A 31 3.85 -3.90 11.91
CA GLU A 31 2.71 -4.74 11.52
C GLU A 31 2.24 -4.46 10.09
N SER A 32 3.18 -4.12 9.19
CA SER A 32 2.89 -3.91 7.79
C SER A 32 2.37 -5.18 7.12
N SER A 33 2.85 -6.36 7.55
CA SER A 33 2.36 -7.67 7.09
C SER A 33 0.85 -7.88 7.28
N ALA A 34 0.26 -7.19 8.25
CA ALA A 34 -1.16 -7.33 8.52
C ALA A 34 -2.01 -6.45 7.58
N TRP A 35 -1.39 -5.53 6.84
CA TRP A 35 -2.03 -4.69 5.84
C TRP A 35 -2.09 -5.36 4.47
N ASP A 36 -1.02 -5.99 4.00
CA ASP A 36 -1.05 -6.79 2.76
C ASP A 36 -1.99 -7.97 2.92
N ASP A 37 -1.93 -8.73 4.02
CA ASP A 37 -2.91 -9.79 4.32
C ASP A 37 -4.37 -9.28 4.23
N SER A 38 -4.61 -8.05 4.68
CA SER A 38 -5.95 -7.44 4.66
C SER A 38 -6.36 -6.99 3.27
N VAL A 39 -5.42 -6.52 2.45
CA VAL A 39 -5.67 -6.14 1.05
C VAL A 39 -5.85 -7.37 0.17
N ASP A 40 -5.05 -8.41 0.34
CA ASP A 40 -5.19 -9.68 -0.38
C ASP A 40 -6.58 -10.29 -0.12
N HIS A 41 -7.02 -10.33 1.15
CA HIS A 41 -8.37 -10.76 1.49
C HIS A 41 -9.45 -9.88 0.87
N ALA A 42 -9.26 -8.57 0.84
CA ALA A 42 -10.23 -7.66 0.22
C ALA A 42 -10.28 -7.84 -1.30
N ASN A 43 -9.13 -8.15 -1.94
CA ASN A 43 -9.07 -8.43 -3.36
C ASN A 43 -9.77 -9.74 -3.70
N LEU A 44 -9.54 -10.80 -2.92
CA LEU A 44 -10.28 -12.07 -3.07
C LEU A 44 -11.78 -11.89 -2.85
N GLU A 45 -12.17 -11.17 -1.79
CA GLU A 45 -13.58 -10.90 -1.48
C GLU A 45 -14.29 -10.14 -2.61
N ALA A 46 -13.60 -9.23 -3.30
CA ALA A 46 -14.18 -8.47 -4.41
C ALA A 46 -14.54 -9.34 -5.64
N PHE A 47 -14.00 -10.55 -5.71
CA PHE A 47 -14.25 -11.53 -6.77
C PHE A 47 -14.90 -12.80 -6.22
N ASP A 48 -15.58 -12.72 -5.08
CA ASP A 48 -16.25 -13.87 -4.44
C ASP A 48 -15.32 -15.09 -4.22
N TYR A 49 -14.02 -14.84 -4.03
CA TYR A 49 -12.95 -15.84 -3.91
C TYR A 49 -12.71 -16.70 -5.16
N ASP A 50 -13.21 -16.29 -6.33
CA ASP A 50 -12.88 -16.87 -7.63
C ASP A 50 -11.55 -16.31 -8.18
N GLU A 51 -11.16 -16.76 -9.38
CA GLU A 51 -9.96 -16.29 -10.08
C GLU A 51 -10.03 -14.78 -10.36
N ILE A 52 -9.00 -14.04 -9.92
CA ILE A 52 -8.87 -12.60 -10.13
C ILE A 52 -8.19 -12.37 -11.49
N PRO A 53 -8.79 -11.63 -12.43
CA PRO A 53 -8.13 -11.28 -13.67
C PRO A 53 -6.85 -10.46 -13.42
N ASP A 54 -5.78 -10.69 -14.19
CA ASP A 54 -4.49 -10.02 -13.99
C ASP A 54 -4.56 -8.47 -13.99
N GLU A 55 -5.55 -7.88 -14.65
CA GLU A 55 -5.75 -6.43 -14.67
C GLU A 55 -6.43 -5.86 -13.41
N HIS A 56 -6.91 -6.74 -12.54
CA HIS A 56 -7.56 -6.42 -11.26
C HIS A 56 -6.82 -7.01 -10.06
N LEU A 57 -5.75 -7.77 -10.29
CA LEU A 57 -4.91 -8.30 -9.23
C LEU A 57 -4.16 -7.14 -8.56
N VAL A 58 -4.34 -6.99 -7.26
CA VAL A 58 -3.57 -6.05 -6.46
C VAL A 58 -2.30 -6.76 -6.03
N MET A 59 -1.16 -6.28 -6.52
CA MET A 59 0.13 -6.73 -6.00
C MET A 59 0.38 -6.10 -4.64
N THR A 60 0.81 -6.89 -3.68
CA THR A 60 1.09 -6.42 -2.32
C THR A 60 2.53 -6.69 -1.92
N THR A 61 3.13 -5.74 -1.19
CA THR A 61 4.41 -5.92 -0.49
C THR A 61 4.35 -5.28 0.89
N TRP A 62 5.17 -5.78 1.81
CA TRP A 62 5.26 -5.27 3.18
C TRP A 62 6.72 -5.05 3.57
N HIS A 63 6.96 -3.99 4.34
CA HIS A 63 8.29 -3.47 4.65
C HIS A 63 8.34 -3.07 6.14
N ASP A 64 8.44 -4.06 7.02
CA ASP A 64 8.34 -3.85 8.48
C ASP A 64 9.54 -3.06 9.07
N ASN A 65 10.73 -3.29 8.51
CA ASN A 65 12.01 -2.85 9.12
C ASN A 65 12.91 -2.10 8.13
N GLU A 66 12.43 -1.81 6.93
CA GLU A 66 13.20 -1.09 5.93
C GLU A 66 13.14 0.43 6.17
N PRO A 67 14.20 1.18 5.81
CA PRO A 67 14.14 2.63 5.80
C PRO A 67 13.00 3.14 4.91
N LEU A 68 12.24 4.12 5.38
CA LEU A 68 11.15 4.71 4.59
C LEU A 68 11.64 5.24 3.23
N GLU A 69 12.85 5.78 3.18
CA GLU A 69 13.45 6.30 1.95
C GLU A 69 13.67 5.23 0.88
N ASP A 70 14.06 4.01 1.29
CA ASP A 70 14.27 2.88 0.38
C ASP A 70 12.93 2.40 -0.19
N VAL A 71 11.89 2.33 0.65
CA VAL A 71 10.53 1.94 0.22
C VAL A 71 9.94 2.98 -0.72
N LEU A 72 10.11 4.27 -0.42
CA LEU A 72 9.67 5.35 -1.32
C LEU A 72 10.45 5.34 -2.63
N TRP A 73 11.74 5.02 -2.60
CA TRP A 73 12.53 4.85 -3.82
C TRP A 73 12.07 3.65 -4.65
N PHE A 74 11.76 2.53 -4.02
CA PHE A 74 11.22 1.35 -4.68
C PHE A 74 9.88 1.68 -5.36
N ALA A 75 8.99 2.38 -4.64
CA ALA A 75 7.68 2.83 -5.12
C ALA A 75 7.75 3.67 -6.39
N THR A 76 8.83 4.45 -6.57
CA THR A 76 8.99 5.35 -7.72
C THR A 76 9.86 4.79 -8.85
N ASN A 77 10.81 3.90 -8.56
CA ASN A 77 11.86 3.51 -9.51
C ASN A 77 11.86 2.03 -9.90
N SER A 78 11.25 1.16 -9.10
CA SER A 78 11.34 -0.30 -9.28
C SER A 78 9.98 -0.99 -9.33
N LEU A 79 8.90 -0.22 -9.31
CA LEU A 79 7.56 -0.75 -9.33
C LEU A 79 7.20 -1.21 -10.75
N GLU A 80 7.02 -2.51 -10.90
CA GLU A 80 6.54 -3.14 -12.13
C GLU A 80 5.22 -3.86 -11.84
N HIS A 81 4.22 -3.63 -12.68
CA HIS A 81 2.96 -4.38 -12.67
C HIS A 81 2.82 -5.09 -14.03
N PRO A 82 2.50 -6.40 -14.06
CA PRO A 82 2.65 -7.23 -15.25
C PRO A 82 1.79 -6.79 -16.44
N VAL A 83 0.66 -6.12 -16.18
CA VAL A 83 -0.31 -5.76 -17.22
C VAL A 83 -0.34 -4.27 -17.56
N ARG A 84 0.00 -3.38 -16.62
CA ARG A 84 -0.24 -1.94 -16.75
C ARG A 84 0.86 -1.12 -16.11
N LYS A 85 1.14 0.05 -16.68
CA LYS A 85 2.00 1.05 -16.05
C LYS A 85 1.25 1.71 -14.89
N ILE A 86 1.89 1.82 -13.73
CA ILE A 86 1.37 2.60 -12.61
C ILE A 86 1.73 4.07 -12.82
N GLU A 87 0.72 4.93 -12.92
CA GLU A 87 0.90 6.36 -13.22
C GLU A 87 0.71 7.26 -11.99
N ARG A 88 0.15 6.72 -10.92
CA ARG A 88 -0.21 7.49 -9.73
C ARG A 88 0.21 6.76 -8.47
N LEU A 89 1.00 7.45 -7.66
CA LEU A 89 1.32 7.05 -6.29
C LEU A 89 0.43 7.84 -5.32
N ILE A 90 -0.25 7.15 -4.41
CA ILE A 90 -1.01 7.74 -3.31
C ILE A 90 -0.34 7.30 -2.01
N LEU A 91 0.00 8.27 -1.15
CA LEU A 91 0.58 8.03 0.17
C LEU A 91 -0.49 8.22 1.24
N ILE A 92 -0.62 7.22 2.11
CA ILE A 92 -1.54 7.23 3.25
C ILE A 92 -0.70 7.05 4.51
N ASP A 93 -0.46 8.14 5.24
CA ASP A 93 0.19 8.08 6.55
C ASP A 93 -0.86 7.86 7.64
N ILE A 94 -0.80 6.69 8.28
CA ILE A 94 -1.70 6.33 9.38
C ILE A 94 -0.92 6.49 10.68
N SER A 95 -0.76 7.75 11.10
CA SER A 95 -0.03 8.06 12.31
C SER A 95 -0.73 9.16 13.12
N THR A 96 -0.44 9.22 14.42
CA THR A 96 -0.99 10.28 15.28
C THR A 96 -0.20 11.58 15.18
N GLN A 97 0.83 11.64 14.33
CA GLN A 97 1.73 12.78 14.20
C GLN A 97 1.76 13.24 12.75
N GLU A 98 1.59 14.54 12.52
CA GLU A 98 1.69 15.08 11.17
C GLU A 98 3.12 14.96 10.66
N ARG A 99 3.32 14.17 9.60
CA ARG A 99 4.65 13.91 8.99
C ARG A 99 4.68 14.15 7.48
N ARG A 100 3.65 14.78 6.91
CA ARG A 100 3.57 15.00 5.46
C ARG A 100 4.81 15.67 4.87
N ILE A 101 5.34 16.73 5.50
CA ILE A 101 6.50 17.45 4.97
C ILE A 101 7.74 16.53 4.90
N GLU A 102 7.97 15.73 5.94
CA GLU A 102 9.09 14.77 6.00
C GLU A 102 8.98 13.73 4.88
N ILE A 103 7.81 13.10 4.75
CA ILE A 103 7.53 12.06 3.75
C ILE A 103 7.68 12.64 2.34
N MET A 104 7.09 13.81 2.09
CA MET A 104 7.17 14.46 0.77
C MET A 104 8.60 14.87 0.41
N ASN A 105 9.40 15.33 1.39
CA ASN A 105 10.82 15.62 1.17
C ASN A 105 11.65 14.36 0.89
N SER A 106 11.27 13.21 1.46
CA SER A 106 11.90 11.93 1.14
C SER A 106 11.52 11.48 -0.27
N LEU A 107 10.23 11.54 -0.62
CA LEU A 107 9.75 11.16 -1.94
C LEU A 107 10.38 12.02 -3.06
N ALA A 108 10.54 13.33 -2.84
CA ALA A 108 11.17 14.20 -3.81
C ALA A 108 12.62 13.79 -4.12
N ARG A 109 13.38 13.36 -3.10
CA ARG A 109 14.76 12.86 -3.26
C ARG A 109 14.82 11.51 -3.97
N SER A 110 13.77 10.71 -3.87
CA SER A 110 13.66 9.41 -4.52
C SER A 110 13.32 9.49 -6.01
N ALA A 111 12.83 10.64 -6.49
CA ALA A 111 12.38 10.84 -7.88
C ALA A 111 13.43 11.52 -8.80
N ASP A 112 14.57 11.92 -8.25
CA ASP A 112 15.73 12.48 -8.96
C ASP A 112 16.71 11.38 -9.41
#